data_AF-A0A7Y7HQY2-F1
#
_entry.id   AF-A0A7Y7HQY2-F1
#
_cell.length_a   1.000
_cell.length_b   1.000
_cell.length_c   1.000
_cell.angle_alpha   90.00
_cell.angle_beta   90.00
_cell.angle_gamma   90.00
#
_symmetry.space_group_name_H-M   'P 1'
#
loop_
_entity.id
_entity.type
_entity.pdbx_description
1 polymer ?
#
loop_
_entity_poly.entity_id
_entity_poly.type
_entity_poly.pdbx_seq_one_letter_code
_entity_poly.pdbx_strand_id
1 'polypeptide(L)' 'MMERRTRPDRVKAVAVNAGIAMAQEKGREAAAEFLMDAGVPLPVIARVLSEPDKRRAADLR' A
#
# COMPACT_ATOMS: atom_id res chain seq x y z
N MET A 1 3.58 -9.28 -28.01
CA MET A 1 4.72 -9.11 -27.09
C MET A 1 4.17 -8.84 -25.71
N MET A 2 4.31 -9.75 -24.75
CA MET A 2 3.97 -9.47 -23.35
C MET A 2 5.03 -8.52 -22.82
N GLU A 3 4.63 -7.25 -22.67
CA GLU A 3 5.43 -6.22 -22.04
C GLU A 3 5.91 -6.75 -20.69
N ARG A 4 7.22 -6.94 -20.57
CA ARG A 4 7.87 -7.34 -19.33
C ARG A 4 7.52 -6.28 -18.30
N ARG A 5 6.58 -6.58 -17.40
CA ARG A 5 6.16 -5.73 -16.27
C ARG A 5 7.39 -5.33 -15.46
N THR A 6 8.03 -4.22 -15.83
CA THR A 6 8.99 -3.50 -15.01
C THR A 6 8.33 -3.32 -13.63
N ARG A 7 8.95 -3.86 -12.58
CA ARG A 7 8.47 -3.86 -11.18
C ARG A 7 7.65 -2.59 -10.91
N PRO A 8 6.33 -2.67 -10.71
CA PRO A 8 5.53 -1.48 -10.46
C PRO A 8 6.03 -0.82 -9.17
N ASP A 9 6.65 0.35 -9.33
CA ASP A 9 6.96 1.37 -8.32
C ASP A 9 7.48 0.90 -6.95
N ARG A 10 8.82 0.80 -6.81
CA ARG A 10 9.46 0.74 -5.48
C ARG A 10 9.01 1.88 -4.56
N VAL A 11 8.77 3.07 -5.12
CA VAL A 11 8.28 4.26 -4.39
C VAL A 11 6.89 4.03 -3.82
N LYS A 12 5.96 3.44 -4.60
CA LYS A 12 4.63 3.09 -4.11
C LYS A 12 4.66 2.00 -3.05
N ALA A 13 5.57 1.03 -3.15
CA ALA A 13 5.74 0.01 -2.12
C ALA A 13 6.15 0.62 -0.76
N VAL A 14 7.04 1.61 -0.77
CA VAL A 14 7.44 2.34 0.44
C VAL A 14 6.28 3.12 1.05
N ALA A 15 5.54 3.88 0.23
CA ALA A 15 4.36 4.61 0.69
C ALA A 15 3.31 3.66 1.29
N VAL A 16 3.03 2.53 0.64
CA VAL A 16 2.07 1.53 1.16
C VAL A 16 2.53 0.97 2.51
N ASN A 17 3.82 0.64 2.68
CA ASN A 17 4.33 0.13 3.95
C ASN A 17 4.20 1.18 5.07
N ALA A 18 4.51 2.44 4.78
CA ALA A 18 4.32 3.54 5.72
C ALA A 18 2.84 3.75 6.08
N GLY A 19 1.93 3.65 5.10
CA GLY A 19 0.49 3.72 5.34
C GLY A 19 -0.03 2.59 6.25
N ILE A 20 0.49 1.37 6.12
CA ILE A 20 0.13 0.25 7.01
C ILE A 20 0.58 0.51 8.45
N ALA A 21 1.82 0.97 8.64
CA ALA A 21 2.33 1.32 9.96
C ALA A 21 1.52 2.47 10.58
N MET A 22 1.24 3.50 9.78
CA MET A 22 0.41 4.63 10.20
C MET A 22 -1.01 4.19 10.58
N ALA A 23 -1.60 3.22 9.88
CA ALA A 23 -2.92 2.72 10.22
C ALA A 23 -2.97 2.06 11.60
N GLN A 24 -1.87 1.43 12.03
CA GLN A 24 -1.74 0.80 13.34
C GLN A 24 -1.52 1.83 14.45
N GLU A 25 -0.78 2.91 14.19
CA GLU A 25 -0.44 3.92 15.19
C GLU A 25 -1.46 5.05 15.31
N LYS A 26 -1.99 5.52 14.17
CA LYS A 26 -2.82 6.74 14.05
C LYS A 26 -4.24 6.48 13.54
N GLY A 27 -4.55 5.23 13.18
CA GLY A 27 -5.86 4.84 12.66
C GLY A 27 -5.99 4.91 11.14
N ARG A 28 -7.05 4.29 10.63
CA ARG A 28 -7.26 4.05 9.20
C ARG A 28 -7.46 5.33 8.38
N GLU A 29 -8.11 6.35 8.93
CA GLU A 29 -8.38 7.60 8.21
C GLU A 29 -7.09 8.36 7.90
N ALA A 30 -6.22 8.54 8.90
CA ALA A 30 -4.92 9.18 8.73
C ALA A 30 -4.04 8.44 7.70
N ALA A 31 -4.07 7.10 7.72
CA ALA A 31 -3.35 6.31 6.74
C ALA A 31 -3.93 6.43 5.32
N ALA A 32 -5.25 6.55 5.18
CA ALA A 32 -5.88 6.75 3.88
C ALA A 32 -5.49 8.10 3.28
N GLU A 33 -5.52 9.16 4.09
CA GLU A 33 -5.10 10.51 3.69
C GLU A 33 -3.64 10.53 3.23
N PHE A 34 -2.73 9.94 4.03
CA PHE A 34 -1.32 9.81 3.66
C PHE A 34 -1.11 9.07 2.32
N LEU A 35 -1.86 7.99 2.07
CA LEU A 35 -1.74 7.22 0.84
C LEU A 35 -2.33 7.97 -0.37
N MET A 36 -3.40 8.75 -0.17
CA MET A 36 -3.97 9.62 -1.21
C MET A 36 -2.96 10.69 -1.62
N ASP A 37 -2.33 11.36 -0.65
CA ASP A 37 -1.29 12.37 -0.90
C ASP A 37 -0.06 11.77 -1.61
N ALA A 38 0.27 10.52 -1.30
CA ALA A 38 1.32 9.77 -1.99
C ALA A 38 0.95 9.31 -3.42
N GLY A 39 -0.24 9.66 -3.92
CA GLY A 39 -0.71 9.32 -5.25
C GLY A 39 -1.10 7.85 -5.42
N VAL A 40 -1.42 7.15 -4.32
CA VAL A 40 -1.88 5.76 -4.36
C VAL A 40 -3.36 5.73 -4.78
N PRO A 41 -3.75 4.94 -5.79
CA PRO A 41 -5.15 4.88 -6.22
C PRO A 41 -6.09 4.38 -5.12
N LEU A 42 -7.27 4.98 -5.00
CA LEU A 42 -8.30 4.62 -4.01
C LEU A 42 -8.60 3.10 -3.91
N PRO A 43 -8.71 2.33 -5.02
CA PRO A 43 -8.90 0.88 -4.93
C PRO A 43 -7.74 0.14 -4.24
N VAL A 44 -6.51 0.65 -4.40
CA VAL A 44 -5.32 0.11 -3.74
C VAL A 44 -5.32 0.46 -2.25
N ILE A 45 -5.67 1.70 -1.90
CA ILE A 45 -5.81 2.16 -0.50
C ILE A 45 -6.83 1.30 0.24
N ALA A 46 -8.03 1.16 -0.33
CA ALA A 46 -9.09 0.34 0.25
C ALA A 46 -8.61 -1.07 0.53
N ARG A 47 -7.96 -1.74 -0.44
CA ARG A 47 -7.41 -3.09 -0.28
C ARG A 47 -6.33 -3.15 0.81
N VAL A 48 -5.40 -2.20 0.84
CA VAL A 48 -4.28 -2.17 1.80
C VAL A 48 -4.78 -2.02 3.24
N LEU A 49 -5.77 -1.16 3.47
CA LEU A 49 -6.27 -0.85 4.81
C LEU A 49 -7.30 -1.87 5.32
N SER A 50 -7.99 -2.57 4.40
CA SER A 50 -8.97 -3.62 4.75
C SER A 50 -8.32 -4.99 5.00
N GLU A 51 -7.23 -5.30 4.30
CA GLU A 51 -6.59 -6.63 4.35
C GLU A 51 -5.07 -6.56 4.60
N PRO A 52 -4.61 -5.94 5.70
CA PRO A 52 -3.17 -5.74 5.95
C PRO A 52 -2.38 -7.06 6.03
N ASP A 53 -2.98 -8.13 6.55
CA ASP A 53 -2.29 -9.41 6.74
C ASP A 53 -2.10 -10.21 5.44
N LYS A 54 -2.93 -9.97 4.41
CA LYS A 54 -2.73 -10.61 3.10
C LYS A 54 -1.45 -10.13 2.40
N ARG A 55 -0.89 -8.99 2.82
CA ARG A 55 0.43 -8.51 2.37
C ARG A 55 1.59 -9.14 3.15
N ARG A 56 1.47 -9.36 4.46
CA ARG A 56 2.52 -10.06 5.25
C ARG A 56 2.87 -11.41 4.65
N ALA A 57 1.89 -12.16 4.14
CA ALA A 57 2.12 -13.44 3.47
C ALA A 57 2.82 -13.32 2.10
N ALA A 58 2.71 -12.17 1.42
CA ALA A 58 3.33 -11.93 0.12
C ALA A 58 4.78 -11.41 0.22
N ASP A 59 5.11 -10.70 1.30
CA ASP A 59 6.47 -10.19 1.55
C ASP A 59 7.41 -11.23 2.18
N LEU A 60 6.87 -12.35 2.69
CA LEU A 60 7.61 -13.49 3.27
C LEU A 60 8.01 -14.58 2.24
N ARG A 61 7.78 -14.37 0.94
CA ARG A 61 7.98 -15.35 -0.13
C ARG A 61 8.99 -14.87 -1.16
#